data_AF-A0A662C4Y7-F1
#
_entry.id   AF-A0A662C4Y7-F1
#
_cell.length_a   1.000
_cell.length_b   1.000
_cell.length_c   1.000
_cell.angle_alpha   90.00
_cell.angle_beta   90.00
_cell.angle_gamma   90.00
#
_symmetry.space_group_name_H-M   'P 1'
#
loop_
_entity.id
_entity.type
_entity.pdbx_description
1 polymer ?
#
loop_
_entity_poly.entity_id
_entity_poly.type
_entity_poly.pdbx_seq_one_letter_code
_entity_poly.pdbx_strand_id
1 'polypeptide(L)'
;MKLYSFFFILLSLSACGSRQQITKDIPREMQNISCPETGNCSLEVFKNSCLQIKTDSFGKIYPEIQEGEHLVIKYQFEKNVDKKTKDASYSEFIYFEISNKERQLILKDAALQQVKMLFGRICFCRDANGYFKIDQGDLFFFRNNNTLQFNLKFDMHKVPHILSHINESIKY
;
A
#
# COMPACT_ATOMS: atom_id res chain seq x y z
N MET A 1 12.17 47.98 -62.24
CA MET A 1 13.36 47.31 -62.79
C MET A 1 14.54 47.55 -61.86
N LYS A 2 15.07 46.49 -61.25
CA LYS A 2 16.50 46.29 -60.92
C LYS A 2 16.61 44.89 -60.32
N LEU A 3 17.20 44.00 -61.11
CA LEU A 3 17.45 42.60 -60.85
C LEU A 3 18.97 42.48 -60.57
N TYR A 4 19.35 41.94 -59.42
CA TYR A 4 20.70 41.48 -59.10
C TYR A 4 20.50 40.13 -58.39
N SER A 5 20.80 38.98 -59.01
CA SER A 5 22.11 38.39 -59.34
C SER A 5 22.89 37.91 -58.12
N PHE A 6 23.35 36.65 -58.23
CA PHE A 6 24.35 35.95 -57.42
C PHE A 6 23.86 35.53 -56.01
N PHE A 7 24.15 34.33 -55.48
CA PHE A 7 25.40 33.59 -55.53
C PHE A 7 25.20 32.16 -54.97
N PHE A 8 25.81 31.19 -55.63
CA PHE A 8 25.91 29.78 -55.23
C PHE A 8 27.05 29.66 -54.22
N ILE A 9 26.82 29.24 -52.96
CA ILE A 9 27.85 28.59 -52.15
C ILE A 9 27.25 27.46 -51.30
N LEU A 10 27.82 26.28 -51.59
CA LEU A 10 27.79 25.01 -50.87
C LEU A 10 28.31 25.17 -49.43
N LEU A 11 27.61 24.62 -48.44
CA LEU A 11 28.17 24.35 -47.11
C LEU A 11 27.67 23.00 -46.56
N SER A 12 28.48 21.99 -46.86
CA SER A 12 28.88 20.84 -46.03
C SER A 12 27.94 20.35 -44.92
N LEU A 13 27.33 19.19 -45.17
CA LEU A 13 26.86 18.23 -44.18
C LEU A 13 28.08 17.69 -43.39
N SER A 14 28.08 17.86 -42.07
CA SER A 14 29.01 17.16 -41.17
C SER A 14 28.25 16.43 -40.07
N ALA A 15 28.73 15.21 -39.82
CA ALA A 15 28.15 14.09 -39.12
C ALA A 15 27.75 14.33 -37.65
N CYS A 16 26.70 13.63 -37.22
CA CYS A 16 26.54 13.24 -35.82
C CYS A 16 26.58 11.71 -35.74
N GLY A 17 27.66 11.16 -35.18
CA GLY A 17 27.79 9.75 -34.87
C GLY A 17 26.95 9.40 -33.64
N SER A 18 25.94 8.55 -33.82
CA SER A 18 25.17 7.98 -32.72
C SER A 18 26.04 7.00 -31.93
N ARG A 19 26.51 7.41 -30.74
CA ARG A 19 26.99 6.47 -29.71
C ARG A 19 25.79 5.74 -29.12
N GLN A 20 25.61 4.47 -29.47
CA GLN A 20 24.72 3.59 -28.72
C GLN A 20 25.36 3.32 -27.35
N GLN A 21 24.80 3.91 -26.30
CA GLN A 21 25.11 3.50 -24.93
C GLN A 21 24.46 2.13 -24.70
N ILE A 22 25.31 1.12 -24.48
CA ILE A 22 24.93 -0.17 -23.92
C ILE A 22 24.33 0.12 -22.54
N THR A 23 23.01 0.10 -22.45
CA THR A 23 22.31 0.08 -21.18
C THR A 23 22.58 -1.30 -20.60
N LYS A 24 23.40 -1.35 -19.55
CA LYS A 24 23.46 -2.53 -18.69
C LYS A 24 22.07 -2.67 -18.09
N ASP A 25 21.30 -3.64 -18.57
CA ASP A 25 20.10 -4.09 -17.88
C ASP A 25 20.53 -4.63 -16.53
N ILE A 26 20.43 -3.76 -15.52
CA ILE A 26 20.39 -4.12 -14.12
C ILE A 26 19.11 -4.95 -13.96
N PRO A 27 19.18 -6.18 -13.41
CA PRO A 27 17.98 -6.99 -13.17
C PRO A 27 16.99 -6.15 -12.36
N ARG A 28 15.76 -5.99 -12.86
CA ARG A 28 14.65 -5.39 -12.11
C ARG A 28 14.48 -6.18 -10.81
N GLU A 29 15.00 -5.63 -9.73
CA GLU A 29 14.76 -6.05 -8.37
C GLU A 29 13.25 -5.89 -8.07
N MET A 30 12.63 -6.98 -7.60
CA MET A 30 11.26 -7.17 -7.08
C MET A 30 10.16 -6.22 -7.60
N GLN A 31 9.20 -6.81 -8.33
CA GLN A 31 7.91 -6.19 -8.61
C GLN A 31 7.29 -5.61 -7.32
N ASN A 32 7.12 -4.29 -7.32
CA ASN A 32 6.30 -3.54 -6.37
C ASN A 32 4.83 -3.93 -6.55
N ILE A 33 4.38 -5.03 -5.94
CA ILE A 33 2.95 -5.25 -5.75
C ILE A 33 2.58 -4.58 -4.43
N SER A 34 2.56 -3.24 -4.41
CA SER A 34 2.05 -2.49 -3.25
C SER A 34 0.54 -2.50 -3.20
N CYS A 35 -0.12 -2.62 -4.36
CA CYS A 35 -1.57 -2.71 -4.50
C CYS A 35 -1.90 -3.72 -5.62
N PRO A 36 -2.81 -4.68 -5.39
CA PRO A 36 -3.24 -5.60 -6.44
C PRO A 36 -3.91 -4.86 -7.62
N GLU A 37 -3.55 -5.22 -8.86
CA GLU A 37 -4.08 -4.58 -10.09
C GLU A 37 -5.61 -4.66 -10.23
N THR A 38 -6.23 -5.61 -9.53
CA THR A 38 -7.68 -5.83 -9.55
C THR A 38 -8.48 -4.82 -8.73
N GLY A 39 -7.83 -3.83 -8.11
CA GLY A 39 -8.49 -2.86 -7.24
C GLY A 39 -7.70 -1.58 -7.06
N ASN A 40 -8.14 -0.78 -6.10
CA ASN A 40 -7.48 0.45 -5.68
C ASN A 40 -7.13 0.34 -4.20
N CYS A 41 -6.04 0.99 -3.80
CA CYS A 41 -5.59 0.98 -2.42
C CYS A 41 -5.48 2.38 -1.86
N SER A 42 -5.74 2.52 -0.56
CA SER A 42 -5.56 3.77 0.19
C SER A 42 -4.89 3.50 1.52
N LEU A 43 -4.09 4.48 1.97
CA LEU A 43 -3.39 4.45 3.25
C LEU A 43 -3.73 5.72 4.01
N GLU A 44 -4.24 5.55 5.23
CA GLU A 44 -4.60 6.62 6.16
C GLU A 44 -3.79 6.46 7.46
N VAL A 45 -3.27 7.58 7.97
CA VAL A 45 -2.54 7.63 9.25
C VAL A 45 -3.23 8.61 10.19
N PHE A 46 -3.83 8.09 11.25
CA PHE A 46 -4.52 8.87 12.27
C PHE A 46 -3.55 9.21 13.40
N LYS A 47 -3.22 10.50 13.55
CA LYS A 47 -2.38 11.00 14.63
C LYS A 47 -3.18 11.12 15.92
N ASN A 48 -2.49 11.04 17.07
CA ASN A 48 -3.09 11.20 18.40
C ASN A 48 -4.36 10.36 18.57
N SER A 49 -4.26 9.11 18.16
CA SER A 49 -5.38 8.17 18.12
C SER A 49 -5.01 6.87 18.84
N CYS A 50 -5.98 6.03 19.12
CA CYS A 50 -5.79 4.66 19.55
C CYS A 50 -6.76 3.73 18.82
N LEU A 51 -6.34 2.48 18.62
CA LEU A 51 -7.15 1.42 18.03
C LEU A 51 -7.77 0.59 19.16
N GLN A 52 -9.10 0.62 19.26
CA GLN A 52 -9.86 -0.25 20.15
C GLN A 52 -10.44 -1.41 19.34
N ILE A 53 -10.29 -2.63 19.85
CA ILE A 53 -10.93 -3.81 19.28
C ILE A 53 -12.16 -4.10 20.12
N LYS A 54 -13.33 -3.71 19.63
CA LYS A 54 -14.60 -3.94 20.30
C LYS A 54 -15.23 -5.23 19.83
N THR A 55 -16.23 -5.71 20.57
CA THR A 55 -17.00 -6.91 20.25
C THR A 55 -18.47 -6.54 20.23
N ASP A 56 -19.21 -6.94 19.21
CA ASP A 56 -20.65 -6.71 19.11
C ASP A 56 -21.46 -7.71 19.95
N SER A 57 -22.79 -7.56 19.96
CA SER A 57 -23.70 -8.46 20.68
C SER A 57 -23.69 -9.91 20.19
N PHE A 58 -23.13 -10.16 19.00
CA PHE A 58 -23.02 -11.49 18.39
C PHE A 58 -21.62 -12.09 18.54
N GLY A 59 -20.73 -11.45 19.30
CA GLY A 59 -19.36 -11.91 19.54
C GLY A 59 -18.38 -11.60 18.41
N LYS A 60 -18.75 -10.78 17.42
CA LYS A 60 -17.85 -10.39 16.32
C LYS A 60 -17.05 -9.16 16.70
N ILE A 61 -15.75 -9.20 16.41
CA ILE A 61 -14.87 -8.07 16.67
C ILE A 61 -14.96 -7.01 15.58
N TYR A 62 -14.71 -5.75 15.94
CA TYR A 62 -14.57 -4.63 14.99
C TYR A 62 -13.60 -3.57 15.52
N PRO A 63 -12.88 -2.87 14.63
CA PRO A 63 -12.01 -1.77 15.01
C PRO A 63 -12.81 -0.51 15.29
N GLU A 64 -12.42 0.24 16.31
CA GLU A 64 -12.87 1.60 16.57
C GLU A 64 -11.66 2.49 16.83
N ILE A 65 -11.55 3.58 16.06
CA ILE A 65 -10.48 4.57 16.22
C ILE A 65 -11.01 5.68 17.12
N GLN A 66 -10.28 5.99 18.19
CA GLN A 66 -10.62 7.03 19.16
C GLN A 66 -9.41 7.93 19.39
N GLU A 67 -9.60 9.07 20.05
CA GLU A 67 -8.48 9.91 20.48
C GLU A 67 -7.53 9.14 21.42
N GLY A 68 -6.24 9.44 21.36
CA GLY A 68 -5.22 8.76 22.15
C GLY A 68 -3.81 9.26 21.89
N GLU A 69 -2.82 8.47 22.30
CA GLU A 69 -1.39 8.86 22.22
C GLU A 69 -0.58 8.07 21.18
N HIS A 70 -1.24 7.36 20.27
CA HIS A 70 -0.61 6.52 19.24
C HIS A 70 -0.85 7.08 17.83
N LEU A 71 -0.25 6.41 16.85
CA LEU A 71 -0.62 6.50 15.45
C LEU A 71 -1.45 5.26 15.11
N VAL A 72 -2.62 5.43 14.50
CA VAL A 72 -3.36 4.30 13.92
C VAL A 72 -3.16 4.32 12.42
N ILE A 73 -2.73 3.19 11.86
CA ILE A 73 -2.56 2.98 10.44
C ILE A 73 -3.75 2.18 9.94
N LYS A 74 -4.40 2.69 8.89
CA LYS A 74 -5.45 1.99 8.15
C LYS A 74 -5.03 1.88 6.70
N TYR A 75 -4.84 0.67 6.23
CA TYR A 75 -4.69 0.37 4.81
C TYR A 75 -5.97 -0.27 4.30
N GLN A 76 -6.46 0.16 3.13
CA GLN A 76 -7.64 -0.40 2.50
C GLN A 76 -7.32 -0.80 1.07
N PHE A 77 -7.75 -1.99 0.68
CA PHE A 77 -7.90 -2.42 -0.70
C PHE A 77 -9.38 -2.48 -1.04
N GLU A 78 -9.77 -1.96 -2.19
CA GLU A 78 -11.13 -2.04 -2.72
C GLU A 78 -11.08 -2.61 -4.13
N LYS A 79 -11.79 -3.73 -4.34
CA LYS A 79 -11.81 -4.42 -5.64
C LYS A 79 -12.56 -3.57 -6.66
N ASN A 80 -12.00 -3.48 -7.87
CA ASN A 80 -12.70 -2.89 -9.01
C ASN A 80 -13.89 -3.77 -9.39
N VAL A 81 -15.09 -3.19 -9.34
CA VAL A 81 -16.35 -3.87 -9.68
C VAL A 81 -17.02 -3.19 -10.87
N ASP A 82 -17.63 -3.98 -11.76
CA ASP A 82 -18.50 -3.42 -12.79
C ASP A 82 -19.71 -2.80 -12.10
N LYS A 83 -19.96 -1.51 -12.38
CA LYS A 83 -21.09 -0.74 -11.83
C LYS A 83 -22.46 -1.37 -12.12
N LYS A 84 -22.55 -2.26 -13.12
CA LYS A 84 -23.78 -2.99 -13.46
C LYS A 84 -24.02 -4.22 -12.58
N THR A 85 -23.01 -4.71 -11.85
CA THR A 85 -23.12 -5.88 -10.99
C THR A 85 -23.48 -5.47 -9.57
N LYS A 86 -24.71 -5.78 -9.15
CA LYS A 86 -25.17 -5.55 -7.77
C LYS A 86 -24.43 -6.48 -6.79
N ASP A 87 -24.23 -6.00 -5.56
CA ASP A 87 -23.65 -6.74 -4.42
C ASP A 87 -22.25 -7.33 -4.64
N ALA A 88 -21.51 -6.86 -5.66
CA ALA A 88 -20.16 -7.30 -5.96
C ALA A 88 -19.07 -6.62 -5.11
N SER A 89 -19.45 -5.71 -4.21
CA SER A 89 -18.48 -4.93 -3.42
C SER A 89 -17.61 -5.85 -2.56
N TYR A 90 -16.33 -5.54 -2.56
CA TYR A 90 -15.33 -6.28 -1.81
C TYR A 90 -14.21 -5.33 -1.39
N SER A 91 -13.98 -5.27 -0.08
CA SER A 91 -12.88 -4.50 0.49
C SER A 91 -12.13 -5.31 1.54
N GLU A 92 -10.82 -5.14 1.55
CA GLU A 92 -9.95 -5.64 2.59
C GLU A 92 -9.32 -4.48 3.35
N PHE A 93 -9.15 -4.65 4.65
CA PHE A 93 -8.59 -3.64 5.53
C PHE A 93 -7.47 -4.23 6.37
N ILE A 94 -6.44 -3.44 6.61
CA ILE A 94 -5.45 -3.70 7.65
C ILE A 94 -5.48 -2.53 8.62
N TYR A 95 -5.61 -2.84 9.91
CA TYR A 95 -5.48 -1.88 11.00
C TYR A 95 -4.35 -2.31 11.92
N PHE A 96 -3.54 -1.37 12.36
CA PHE A 96 -2.63 -1.55 13.50
C PHE A 96 -2.30 -0.19 14.12
N GLU A 97 -1.87 -0.19 15.38
CA GLU A 97 -1.43 1.02 16.06
C GLU A 97 0.05 0.96 16.42
N ILE A 98 0.72 2.11 16.35
CA ILE A 98 2.14 2.26 16.69
C ILE A 98 2.28 3.38 17.72
N SER A 99 3.10 3.15 18.74
CA SER A 99 3.39 4.20 19.72
C SER A 99 4.02 5.42 19.05
N ASN A 100 3.59 6.62 19.45
CA ASN A 100 4.19 7.87 18.97
C ASN A 100 5.68 8.00 19.29
N LYS A 101 6.23 7.16 20.18
CA LYS A 101 7.67 7.11 20.51
C LYS A 101 8.43 6.09 19.67
N GLU A 102 7.73 5.14 19.03
CA GLU A 102 8.35 4.01 18.35
C GLU A 102 8.96 4.43 17.01
N ARG A 103 10.27 4.22 16.84
CA ARG A 103 10.99 4.62 15.61
C ARG A 103 11.15 3.45 14.66
N GLN A 104 11.31 2.25 15.20
CA GLN A 104 11.49 1.04 14.42
C GLN A 104 10.91 -0.14 15.18
N LEU A 105 10.19 -1.01 14.48
CA LEU A 105 9.57 -2.17 15.08
C LEU A 105 9.65 -3.35 14.11
N ILE A 106 10.03 -4.52 14.63
CA ILE A 106 10.01 -5.78 13.90
C ILE A 106 9.19 -6.77 14.72
N LEU A 107 8.09 -7.23 14.15
CA LEU A 107 7.19 -8.19 14.79
C LEU A 107 6.99 -9.39 13.88
N LYS A 108 6.80 -10.55 14.51
CA LYS A 108 6.57 -11.81 13.84
C LYS A 108 5.46 -12.61 14.52
N ASP A 109 4.61 -13.22 13.71
CA ASP A 109 3.53 -14.12 14.12
C ASP A 109 2.67 -13.53 15.25
N ALA A 110 2.52 -14.24 16.37
CA ALA A 110 1.71 -13.79 17.49
C ALA A 110 2.12 -12.42 18.05
N ALA A 111 3.38 -11.99 17.84
CA ALA A 111 3.84 -10.67 18.26
C ALA A 111 3.18 -9.53 17.47
N LEU A 112 2.58 -9.79 16.30
CA LEU A 112 1.76 -8.81 15.56
C LEU A 112 0.59 -8.28 16.39
N GLN A 113 0.16 -9.01 17.43
CA GLN A 113 -0.89 -8.54 18.33
C GLN A 113 -0.43 -7.46 19.32
N GLN A 114 0.88 -7.20 19.46
CA GLN A 114 1.40 -6.07 20.24
C GLN A 114 0.95 -4.71 19.65
N VAL A 115 0.70 -4.67 18.34
CA VAL A 115 0.18 -3.50 17.62
C VAL A 115 -1.30 -3.63 17.28
N LYS A 116 -2.00 -4.59 17.91
CA LYS A 116 -3.43 -4.87 17.69
C LYS A 116 -3.77 -5.12 16.22
N MET A 117 -2.90 -5.85 15.51
CA MET A 117 -3.06 -6.02 14.06
C MET A 117 -4.35 -6.77 13.71
N LEU A 118 -5.17 -6.13 12.87
CA LEU A 118 -6.46 -6.65 12.41
C LEU A 118 -6.55 -6.67 10.89
N PHE A 119 -7.08 -7.76 10.37
CA PHE A 119 -7.57 -7.89 9.00
C PHE A 119 -9.09 -7.71 8.98
N GLY A 120 -9.60 -6.87 8.09
CA GLY A 120 -11.02 -6.74 7.80
C GLY A 120 -11.31 -7.28 6.41
N ARG A 121 -12.37 -8.06 6.27
CA ARG A 121 -12.93 -8.47 4.98
C ARG A 121 -14.39 -8.07 4.93
N ILE A 122 -14.70 -7.11 4.08
CA ILE A 122 -16.04 -6.57 3.92
C ILE A 122 -16.56 -6.96 2.53
N CYS A 123 -17.50 -7.91 2.50
CA CYS A 123 -18.20 -8.34 1.30
C CYS A 123 -19.57 -8.91 1.61
N PHE A 124 -20.41 -9.04 0.57
CA PHE A 124 -21.63 -9.83 0.63
C PHE A 124 -21.33 -11.33 0.54
N CYS A 125 -20.55 -11.83 1.49
CA CYS A 125 -20.04 -13.19 1.57
C CYS A 125 -20.51 -13.83 2.89
N ARG A 126 -21.05 -15.04 2.83
CA ARG A 126 -21.47 -15.77 4.05
C ARG A 126 -20.24 -16.20 4.85
N ASP A 127 -20.34 -16.07 6.17
CA ASP A 127 -19.43 -16.63 7.18
C ASP A 127 -17.95 -16.15 7.17
N ALA A 128 -17.51 -15.44 6.13
CA ALA A 128 -16.15 -14.88 6.01
C ALA A 128 -16.12 -13.33 6.03
N ASN A 129 -17.26 -12.68 6.23
CA ASN A 129 -17.36 -11.23 6.38
C ASN A 129 -17.15 -10.79 7.84
N GLY A 130 -16.24 -9.84 8.05
CA GLY A 130 -15.95 -9.27 9.37
C GLY A 130 -14.48 -8.96 9.58
N TYR A 131 -14.09 -8.85 10.85
CA TYR A 131 -12.71 -8.57 11.26
C TYR A 131 -12.10 -9.75 12.00
N PHE A 132 -10.80 -9.93 11.80
CA PHE A 132 -10.03 -11.07 12.27
C PHE A 132 -8.66 -10.59 12.74
N LYS A 133 -8.10 -11.24 13.76
CA LYS A 133 -6.73 -10.97 14.20
C LYS A 133 -5.74 -11.56 13.21
N ILE A 134 -4.65 -10.84 12.96
CA ILE A 134 -3.50 -11.34 12.20
C ILE A 134 -2.45 -11.81 13.20
N ASP A 135 -2.23 -13.12 13.28
CA ASP A 135 -1.29 -13.75 14.21
C ASP A 135 -0.19 -14.57 13.50
N GLN A 136 -0.11 -14.47 12.16
CA GLN A 136 0.89 -15.12 11.32
C GLN A 136 1.40 -14.16 10.25
N GLY A 137 2.70 -13.93 10.22
CA GLY A 137 3.31 -12.96 9.31
C GLY A 137 4.47 -12.19 9.92
N ASP A 138 4.97 -11.20 9.19
CA ASP A 138 6.10 -10.36 9.55
C ASP A 138 5.75 -8.89 9.29
N LEU A 139 5.96 -8.03 10.29
CA LEU A 139 5.88 -6.58 10.16
C LEU A 139 7.25 -5.97 10.38
N PHE A 140 7.74 -5.24 9.40
CA PHE A 140 8.79 -4.24 9.57
C PHE A 140 8.16 -2.86 9.51
N PHE A 141 8.42 -2.04 10.52
CA PHE A 141 8.00 -0.65 10.58
C PHE A 141 9.20 0.23 10.84
N PHE A 142 9.26 1.38 10.15
CA PHE A 142 10.27 2.39 10.37
C PHE A 142 9.68 3.79 10.20
N ARG A 143 10.12 4.72 11.05
CA ARG A 143 9.70 6.11 11.02
C ARG A 143 10.88 7.04 11.18
N ASN A 144 11.05 7.92 10.20
CA ASN A 144 12.03 8.99 10.25
C ASN A 144 11.36 10.32 9.91
N ASN A 145 11.54 11.32 10.77
CA ASN A 145 10.86 12.60 10.70
C ASN A 145 9.33 12.41 10.59
N ASN A 146 8.74 12.82 9.47
CA ASN A 146 7.31 12.70 9.15
C ASN A 146 7.05 11.66 8.05
N THR A 147 8.03 10.81 7.75
CA THR A 147 7.87 9.69 6.82
C THR A 147 7.72 8.41 7.62
N LEU A 148 6.63 7.69 7.35
CA LEU A 148 6.34 6.37 7.89
C LEU A 148 6.48 5.35 6.77
N GLN A 149 7.17 4.25 7.05
CA GLN A 149 7.34 3.13 6.15
C GLN A 149 6.98 1.84 6.86
N PHE A 150 6.31 0.93 6.16
CA PHE A 150 6.12 -0.42 6.66
C PHE A 150 6.09 -1.45 5.54
N ASN A 151 6.57 -2.64 5.87
CA ASN A 151 6.49 -3.84 5.06
C ASN A 151 5.79 -4.90 5.89
N LEU A 152 4.59 -5.30 5.46
CA LEU A 152 3.78 -6.30 6.14
C LEU A 152 3.56 -7.48 5.21
N LYS A 153 3.99 -8.67 5.61
CA LYS A 153 3.59 -9.93 4.99
C LYS A 153 2.75 -10.72 5.97
N PHE A 154 1.64 -11.28 5.54
CA PHE A 154 0.76 -12.04 6.42
C PHE A 154 -0.03 -13.09 5.64
N ASP A 155 -0.60 -14.04 6.37
CA ASP A 155 -1.53 -15.01 5.82
C ASP A 155 -2.75 -15.17 6.72
N MET A 156 -3.93 -15.29 6.10
CA MET A 156 -5.18 -15.58 6.79
C MET A 156 -5.63 -17.01 6.52
N HIS A 157 -5.24 -17.97 7.37
CA HIS A 157 -5.67 -19.37 7.21
C HIS A 157 -7.18 -19.60 7.33
N LYS A 158 -7.87 -18.74 8.09
CA LYS A 158 -9.31 -18.92 8.42
C LYS A 158 -10.26 -18.31 7.40
N VAL A 159 -9.78 -17.34 6.61
CA VAL A 159 -10.61 -16.63 5.63
C VAL A 159 -9.80 -16.33 4.37
N PRO A 160 -10.38 -16.48 3.17
CA PRO A 160 -9.71 -16.05 1.95
C PRO A 160 -9.37 -14.56 1.97
N HIS A 161 -8.24 -14.20 1.39
CA HIS A 161 -7.70 -12.85 1.34
C HIS A 161 -6.93 -12.64 0.02
N ILE A 162 -6.89 -11.40 -0.48
CA ILE A 162 -6.19 -10.97 -1.70
C ILE A 162 -4.87 -10.31 -1.32
N LEU A 163 -4.89 -9.42 -0.33
CA LEU A 163 -3.69 -8.82 0.23
C LEU A 163 -2.92 -9.86 1.03
N SER A 164 -1.65 -10.10 0.68
CA SER A 164 -0.73 -10.93 1.47
C SER A 164 0.60 -10.24 1.74
N HIS A 165 0.90 -9.17 0.99
CA HIS A 165 2.07 -8.31 1.17
C HIS A 165 1.69 -6.86 0.90
N ILE A 166 2.08 -5.97 1.80
CA ILE A 166 1.94 -4.52 1.67
C ILE A 166 3.31 -3.90 1.94
N ASN A 167 3.74 -2.97 1.09
CA ASN A 167 5.02 -2.27 1.22
C ASN A 167 4.86 -0.79 0.93
N GLU A 168 4.55 0.00 1.96
CA GLU A 168 4.12 1.39 1.81
C GLU A 168 5.08 2.38 2.46
N SER A 169 5.09 3.60 1.91
CA SER A 169 5.86 4.74 2.40
C SER A 169 5.06 6.02 2.23
N ILE A 170 4.75 6.71 3.32
CA ILE A 170 3.90 7.91 3.31
C ILE A 170 4.49 9.02 4.17
N LYS A 171 4.35 10.26 3.69
CA LYS A 171 4.55 11.47 4.51
C LYS A 171 3.22 11.87 5.14
N TYR A 172 3.20 12.15 6.44
CA TYR A 172 1.96 12.36 7.18
C TYR A 172 2.03 13.50 8.20
#